data_AF-A0A7C7A8R2-F1
#
_entry.id   AF-A0A7C7A8R2-F1
#
_cell.length_a   1.000
_cell.length_b   1.000
_cell.length_c   1.000
_cell.angle_alpha   90.00
_cell.angle_beta   90.00
_cell.angle_gamma   90.00
#
_symmetry.space_group_name_H-M   'P 1'
#
loop_
_entity.id
_entity.type
_entity.pdbx_description
1 polymer ?
#
loop_
_entity_poly.entity_id
_entity_poly.type
_entity_poly.pdbx_seq_one_letter_code
_entity_poly.pdbx_strand_id
1 'polypeptide(L)'
;MFKKALWFVLTLCIFSLPASTYNEKFTMPKEDIIFIPLDSRPVNTQNVSLLTNMWGKNLILPPQDVLDDYTKPGNFEALNEWLNEVIPRSNVYAVVISLQQYLNGGLIASRDIKNYKDYEERLSLLYKFLTENENKNIIIFSIIPRLTPTQFSDYQYVKYSDRLKEFSELTDKVDLFNQEKDKTSLEKIKKSIPPDVLTKYTELFELNKEINEKLIDWTKEGYIKTLVIGIDDTQKFSMSNMVARKLNQYAKTQQISNKVYVLHGADEIGMEITARLANEYYKQIPRFNVVYDVKDPDKVILPYEGADLKKIVEEKINFIGGKTDSSGECILYVHTHENLGIKNDIQKYKNKGQIFGIADVAYVNMADKKLIDLLFDLNPLSFLYAGWNTPSNAIGTVISEMSLKMVLDKSMLPSYKEEEAIKSFIAFSFIRYADDFAYQSDVRNKMYKWAESNHMSKDNIDKKTADEELSIKMEPLINIIKGKYIGELVKAGNSSVGIKDIEVKVRYPWNRMFEIEVLPDVTLQIQR
;
A
#
# COMPACT_ATOMS: atom_id res chain seq x y z
N MET A 1 16.16 -36.04 73.92
CA MET A 1 14.89 -36.18 73.18
C MET A 1 14.43 -34.84 72.60
N PHE A 2 15.22 -34.19 71.73
CA PHE A 2 14.86 -32.87 71.18
C PHE A 2 15.34 -32.68 69.72
N LYS A 3 15.24 -33.74 68.91
CA LYS A 3 15.53 -33.66 67.45
C LYS A 3 14.54 -34.40 66.54
N LYS A 4 13.41 -34.89 67.08
CA LYS A 4 12.37 -35.58 66.29
C LYS A 4 11.04 -34.83 66.16
N ALA A 5 10.88 -33.67 66.82
CA ALA A 5 9.63 -32.91 66.78
C ALA A 5 9.58 -31.82 65.69
N LEU A 6 10.71 -31.45 65.08
CA LEU A 6 10.75 -30.36 64.08
C LEU A 6 10.43 -30.82 62.65
N TRP A 7 10.40 -32.13 62.40
CA TRP A 7 10.14 -32.68 61.05
C TRP A 7 8.65 -32.90 60.76
N PHE A 8 7.79 -32.89 61.78
CA PHE A 8 6.35 -33.12 61.62
C PHE A 8 5.53 -31.85 61.40
N VAL A 9 6.10 -30.67 61.68
CA VAL A 9 5.43 -29.38 61.42
C VAL A 9 5.76 -28.84 60.02
N LEU A 10 6.90 -29.22 59.44
CA LEU A 10 7.24 -28.82 58.06
C LEU A 10 6.58 -29.68 56.97
N THR A 11 6.04 -30.85 57.29
CA THR A 11 5.35 -31.72 56.32
C THR A 11 3.86 -31.43 56.19
N LEU A 12 3.26 -30.66 57.10
CA LEU A 12 1.82 -30.31 57.07
C LEU A 12 1.51 -28.93 56.47
N CYS A 13 2.53 -28.14 56.12
CA CYS A 13 2.35 -26.86 55.40
C CYS A 13 2.55 -26.96 53.88
N ILE A 14 2.77 -28.16 53.33
CA ILE A 14 2.99 -28.38 51.87
C ILE A 14 1.69 -28.82 51.15
N PHE A 15 0.59 -29.07 51.86
CA PHE A 15 -0.67 -29.57 51.28
C PHE A 15 -1.86 -28.61 51.38
N SER A 16 -1.62 -27.30 51.38
CA SER A 16 -2.69 -26.29 51.30
C SER A 16 -2.27 -25.07 50.49
N LEU A 17 -1.73 -25.30 49.29
CA LEU A 17 -1.85 -24.30 48.23
C LEU A 17 -3.21 -24.54 47.56
N PRO A 18 -4.13 -23.55 47.55
CA PRO A 18 -5.26 -23.65 46.65
C PRO A 18 -4.68 -23.80 45.25
N ALA A 19 -5.13 -24.82 44.52
CA ALA A 19 -4.93 -24.91 43.09
C ALA A 19 -5.53 -23.64 42.49
N SER A 20 -4.69 -22.61 42.36
CA SER A 20 -4.98 -21.45 41.54
C SER A 20 -5.05 -22.01 40.13
N THR A 21 -6.26 -22.28 39.69
CA THR A 21 -6.58 -22.37 38.27
C THR A 21 -6.35 -20.97 37.70
N TYR A 22 -5.08 -20.61 37.50
CA TYR A 22 -4.69 -19.70 36.44
C TYR A 22 -5.06 -20.39 35.13
N ASN A 23 -6.36 -20.38 34.82
CA ASN A 23 -6.82 -20.36 33.44
C ASN A 23 -6.44 -18.97 32.91
N GLU A 24 -5.16 -18.75 32.65
CA GLU A 24 -4.84 -17.97 31.46
C GLU A 24 -5.51 -18.75 30.34
N LYS A 25 -6.67 -18.27 29.90
CA LYS A 25 -7.22 -18.68 28.61
C LYS A 25 -6.06 -18.48 27.65
N PHE A 26 -5.44 -19.59 27.23
CA PHE A 26 -4.44 -19.60 26.18
C PHE A 26 -5.18 -19.12 24.93
N THR A 27 -5.24 -17.81 24.78
CA THR A 27 -5.85 -17.17 23.62
C THR A 27 -4.78 -17.32 22.56
N MET A 28 -5.01 -18.26 21.64
CA MET A 28 -4.18 -18.40 20.46
C MET A 28 -3.99 -17.00 19.85
N PRO A 29 -2.75 -16.59 19.53
CA PRO A 29 -2.51 -15.31 18.89
C PRO A 29 -3.45 -15.18 17.69
N LYS A 30 -4.09 -14.03 17.52
CA LYS A 30 -4.87 -13.77 16.32
C LYS A 30 -3.91 -13.76 15.13
N GLU A 31 -4.17 -14.59 14.13
CA GLU A 31 -3.22 -14.84 13.03
C GLU A 31 -3.66 -14.22 11.71
N ASP A 32 -4.95 -13.92 11.56
CA ASP A 32 -5.51 -13.57 10.25
C ASP A 32 -5.90 -12.10 10.16
N ILE A 33 -5.70 -11.54 8.96
CA ILE A 33 -6.16 -10.22 8.54
C ILE A 33 -7.19 -10.41 7.44
N ILE A 34 -8.44 -10.05 7.68
CA ILE A 34 -9.44 -9.98 6.60
C ILE A 34 -9.18 -8.67 5.85
N PHE A 35 -9.06 -8.74 4.53
CA PHE A 35 -8.65 -7.60 3.73
C PHE A 35 -9.47 -7.49 2.45
N ILE A 36 -10.33 -6.47 2.36
CA ILE A 36 -10.95 -6.07 1.09
C ILE A 36 -9.99 -5.07 0.42
N PRO A 37 -9.34 -5.45 -0.68
CA PRO A 37 -8.32 -4.63 -1.33
C PRO A 37 -8.91 -3.42 -2.04
N LEU A 38 -8.06 -2.49 -2.49
CA LEU A 38 -8.51 -1.32 -3.26
C LEU A 38 -9.09 -1.71 -4.63
N ASP A 39 -8.46 -2.70 -5.24
CA ASP A 39 -8.87 -3.40 -6.45
C ASP A 39 -8.11 -4.73 -6.55
N SER A 40 -8.34 -5.50 -7.62
CA SER A 40 -7.75 -6.82 -7.85
C SER A 40 -6.31 -6.79 -8.37
N ARG A 41 -5.65 -5.62 -8.51
CA ARG A 41 -4.27 -5.55 -8.99
C ARG A 41 -3.28 -6.19 -8.00
N PRO A 42 -2.14 -6.72 -8.48
CA PRO A 42 -1.12 -7.33 -7.61
C PRO A 42 -0.60 -6.39 -6.50
N VAL A 43 -0.53 -5.08 -6.77
CA VAL A 43 -0.12 -4.08 -5.77
C VAL A 43 -1.04 -4.03 -4.55
N ASN A 44 -2.34 -4.28 -4.76
CA ASN A 44 -3.37 -4.24 -3.73
C ASN A 44 -3.70 -5.63 -3.14
N THR A 45 -3.19 -6.70 -3.74
CA THR A 45 -3.45 -8.10 -3.34
C THR A 45 -2.16 -8.83 -3.02
N GLN A 46 -1.44 -9.31 -4.04
CA GLN A 46 -0.20 -10.08 -3.93
C GLN A 46 0.84 -9.41 -3.02
N ASN A 47 1.13 -8.13 -3.25
CA ASN A 47 2.13 -7.39 -2.49
C ASN A 47 1.74 -7.30 -1.01
N VAL A 48 0.47 -6.99 -0.72
CA VAL A 48 -0.06 -6.93 0.65
C VAL A 48 0.02 -8.30 1.31
N SER A 49 -0.27 -9.38 0.58
CA SER A 49 -0.16 -10.75 1.09
C SER A 49 1.28 -11.13 1.43
N LEU A 50 2.25 -10.81 0.57
CA LEU A 50 3.66 -11.07 0.83
C LEU A 50 4.16 -10.30 2.07
N LEU A 51 3.78 -9.03 2.20
CA LEU A 51 4.11 -8.23 3.39
C LEU A 51 3.43 -8.76 4.66
N THR A 52 2.20 -9.26 4.55
CA THR A 52 1.50 -9.90 5.68
C THR A 52 2.19 -11.20 6.10
N ASN A 53 2.71 -11.97 5.14
CA ASN A 53 3.50 -13.17 5.41
C ASN A 53 4.87 -12.83 6.03
N MET A 54 5.50 -11.71 5.67
CA MET A 54 6.71 -11.22 6.35
C MET A 54 6.44 -10.88 7.83
N TRP A 55 5.21 -10.48 8.17
CA TRP A 55 4.75 -10.34 9.56
C TRP A 55 4.42 -11.71 10.22
N GLY A 56 4.42 -12.81 9.47
CA GLY A 56 4.04 -14.13 9.98
C GLY A 56 2.54 -14.26 10.26
N LYS A 57 1.72 -13.44 9.59
CA LYS A 57 0.26 -13.46 9.62
C LYS A 57 -0.28 -13.93 8.27
N ASN A 58 -1.56 -14.27 8.19
CA ASN A 58 -2.20 -14.66 6.94
C ASN A 58 -3.15 -13.56 6.47
N LEU A 59 -3.18 -13.30 5.16
CA LEU A 59 -4.13 -12.39 4.54
C LEU A 59 -5.31 -13.19 3.96
N ILE A 60 -6.53 -12.87 4.38
CA ILE A 60 -7.76 -13.46 3.86
C ILE A 60 -8.40 -12.45 2.91
N LEU A 61 -8.34 -12.75 1.61
CA LEU A 61 -8.90 -11.93 0.53
C LEU A 61 -10.25 -12.47 0.06
N PRO A 62 -11.13 -11.62 -0.50
CA PRO A 62 -12.30 -12.07 -1.24
C PRO A 62 -11.90 -12.96 -2.42
N PRO A 63 -12.78 -13.89 -2.86
CA PRO A 63 -12.59 -14.62 -4.10
C PRO A 63 -12.40 -13.67 -5.29
N GLN A 64 -11.58 -14.08 -6.27
CA GLN A 64 -11.21 -13.22 -7.40
C GLN A 64 -12.42 -12.80 -8.25
N ASP A 65 -13.42 -13.66 -8.39
CA ASP A 65 -14.66 -13.41 -9.14
C ASP A 65 -15.64 -12.45 -8.44
N VAL A 66 -15.39 -12.16 -7.16
CA VAL A 66 -16.09 -11.16 -6.37
C VAL A 66 -15.45 -9.77 -6.54
N LEU A 67 -14.13 -9.72 -6.77
CA LEU A 67 -13.40 -8.48 -7.01
C LEU A 67 -13.65 -7.93 -8.41
N ASP A 68 -13.11 -6.73 -8.66
CA ASP A 68 -13.17 -6.08 -9.95
C ASP A 68 -12.26 -6.74 -10.97
N ASP A 69 -12.55 -6.54 -12.25
CA ASP A 69 -11.71 -6.97 -13.36
C ASP A 69 -11.60 -5.82 -14.35
N TYR A 70 -10.55 -5.02 -14.18
CA TYR A 70 -10.26 -3.83 -14.96
C TYR A 70 -11.38 -2.79 -14.95
N THR A 71 -12.17 -2.69 -16.02
CA THR A 71 -13.31 -1.78 -16.13
C THR A 71 -14.62 -2.40 -15.66
N LYS A 72 -14.63 -3.71 -15.37
CA LYS A 72 -15.77 -4.40 -14.79
C LYS A 72 -15.74 -4.23 -13.26
N PRO A 73 -16.72 -3.53 -12.66
CA PRO A 73 -16.77 -3.42 -11.22
C PRO A 73 -16.96 -4.76 -10.51
N GLY A 74 -16.44 -4.87 -9.29
CA GLY A 74 -16.67 -6.02 -8.41
C GLY A 74 -18.14 -6.22 -8.05
N ASN A 75 -18.47 -7.45 -7.64
CA ASN A 75 -19.83 -7.85 -7.27
C ASN A 75 -20.10 -7.48 -5.80
N PHE A 76 -20.92 -6.44 -5.59
CA PHE A 76 -21.24 -5.95 -4.26
C PHE A 76 -21.95 -6.99 -3.39
N GLU A 77 -22.98 -7.64 -3.95
CA GLU A 77 -23.81 -8.59 -3.22
C GLU A 77 -22.97 -9.77 -2.72
N ALA A 78 -22.14 -10.33 -3.59
CA ALA A 78 -21.23 -11.42 -3.24
C ALA A 78 -20.12 -10.99 -2.27
N LEU A 79 -19.61 -9.75 -2.39
CA LEU A 79 -18.60 -9.20 -1.47
C LEU A 79 -19.17 -9.00 -0.07
N ASN A 80 -20.38 -8.44 0.02
CA ASN A 80 -21.07 -8.23 1.28
C ASN A 80 -21.43 -9.56 1.94
N GLU A 81 -21.90 -10.56 1.18
CA GLU A 81 -22.14 -11.92 1.68
C GLU A 81 -20.84 -12.53 2.22
N TRP A 82 -19.78 -12.56 1.41
CA TRP A 82 -18.48 -13.09 1.81
C TRP A 82 -17.96 -12.45 3.11
N LEU A 83 -18.03 -11.11 3.22
CA LEU A 83 -17.54 -10.38 4.39
C LEU A 83 -18.27 -10.80 5.68
N ASN A 84 -19.59 -10.96 5.61
CA ASN A 84 -20.42 -11.39 6.74
C ASN A 84 -20.20 -12.86 7.10
N GLU A 85 -19.82 -13.70 6.15
CA GLU A 85 -19.51 -15.11 6.39
C GLU A 85 -18.11 -15.35 6.99
N VAL A 86 -17.11 -14.58 6.58
CA VAL A 86 -15.71 -14.81 6.98
C VAL A 86 -15.40 -14.30 8.38
N ILE A 87 -16.03 -13.21 8.82
CA ILE A 87 -15.73 -12.54 10.10
C ILE A 87 -16.02 -13.40 11.35
N PRO A 88 -17.09 -14.21 11.43
CA PRO A 88 -17.36 -15.02 12.62
C PRO A 88 -16.49 -16.28 12.67
N ARG A 89 -15.99 -16.74 11.52
CA ARG A 89 -15.27 -18.01 11.37
C ARG A 89 -13.76 -17.89 11.62
N SER A 90 -13.22 -16.68 11.63
CA SER A 90 -11.77 -16.44 11.59
C SER A 90 -11.22 -15.95 12.93
N ASN A 91 -10.00 -16.34 13.30
CA ASN A 91 -9.29 -15.79 14.46
C ASN A 91 -8.64 -14.44 14.09
N VAL A 92 -9.49 -13.45 13.84
CA VAL A 92 -9.12 -12.19 13.17
C VAL A 92 -8.41 -11.22 14.12
N TYR A 93 -7.22 -10.78 13.71
CA TYR A 93 -6.49 -9.67 14.32
C TYR A 93 -7.08 -8.32 13.92
N ALA A 94 -7.26 -8.11 12.62
CA ALA A 94 -7.85 -6.90 12.07
C ALA A 94 -8.70 -7.19 10.81
N VAL A 95 -9.66 -6.32 10.56
CA VAL A 95 -10.45 -6.27 9.32
C VAL A 95 -10.10 -4.97 8.63
N VAL A 96 -9.64 -5.03 7.39
CA VAL A 96 -9.29 -3.86 6.59
C VAL A 96 -10.21 -3.81 5.39
N ILE A 97 -10.86 -2.67 5.17
CA ILE A 97 -11.86 -2.50 4.11
C ILE A 97 -11.50 -1.29 3.25
N SER A 98 -11.25 -1.52 1.96
CA SER A 98 -11.32 -0.46 0.97
C SER A 98 -12.76 -0.04 0.75
N LEU A 99 -13.05 1.25 0.94
CA LEU A 99 -14.36 1.80 0.64
C LEU A 99 -14.67 1.75 -0.86
N GLN A 100 -13.67 1.96 -1.72
CA GLN A 100 -13.85 1.98 -3.17
C GLN A 100 -14.23 0.60 -3.70
N GLN A 101 -13.57 -0.46 -3.22
CA GLN A 101 -13.96 -1.82 -3.56
C GLN A 101 -15.35 -2.17 -3.03
N TYR A 102 -15.64 -1.80 -1.77
CA TYR A 102 -16.92 -2.11 -1.16
C TYR A 102 -18.10 -1.35 -1.78
N LEU A 103 -17.99 -0.04 -2.02
CA LEU A 103 -19.09 0.77 -2.55
C LEU A 103 -19.18 0.74 -4.07
N ASN A 104 -18.06 0.77 -4.77
CA ASN A 104 -18.03 0.99 -6.22
C ASN A 104 -17.57 -0.23 -7.00
N GLY A 105 -17.00 -1.25 -6.33
CA GLY A 105 -16.38 -2.38 -7.00
C GLY A 105 -15.06 -1.99 -7.66
N GLY A 106 -14.23 -1.17 -7.01
CA GLY A 106 -12.82 -0.93 -7.38
C GLY A 106 -12.49 0.53 -7.64
N LEU A 107 -11.19 0.86 -7.64
CA LEU A 107 -10.68 2.24 -7.81
C LEU A 107 -11.08 2.86 -9.15
N ILE A 108 -11.05 2.10 -10.26
CA ILE A 108 -11.45 2.65 -11.57
C ILE A 108 -12.93 3.02 -11.55
N ALA A 109 -13.77 2.16 -10.96
CA ALA A 109 -15.20 2.40 -10.86
C ALA A 109 -15.52 3.61 -9.96
N SER A 110 -14.76 3.84 -8.88
CA SER A 110 -14.98 4.98 -7.98
C SER A 110 -14.65 6.35 -8.60
N ARG A 111 -14.02 6.40 -9.77
CA ARG A 111 -13.68 7.66 -10.48
C ARG A 111 -14.83 8.23 -11.32
N ASP A 112 -15.99 7.57 -11.34
CA ASP A 112 -17.15 7.99 -12.13
C ASP A 112 -18.41 8.02 -11.24
N ILE A 113 -19.06 9.19 -11.17
CA ILE A 113 -20.24 9.44 -10.33
C ILE A 113 -21.39 8.47 -10.62
N LYS A 114 -21.49 7.93 -11.83
CA LYS A 114 -22.54 6.96 -12.19
C LYS A 114 -22.50 5.68 -11.34
N ASN A 115 -21.33 5.32 -10.80
CA ASN A 115 -21.13 4.12 -9.99
C ASN A 115 -21.45 4.36 -8.51
N TYR A 116 -22.03 5.51 -8.17
CA TYR A 116 -22.50 5.82 -6.83
C TYR A 116 -24.02 5.73 -6.71
N LYS A 117 -24.78 5.32 -7.73
CA LYS A 117 -26.26 5.27 -7.68
C LYS A 117 -26.87 4.58 -6.44
N ASP A 118 -26.21 3.54 -5.92
CA ASP A 118 -26.70 2.71 -4.82
C ASP A 118 -25.91 2.96 -3.50
N TYR A 119 -25.13 4.06 -3.42
CA TYR A 119 -24.17 4.28 -2.32
C TYR A 119 -24.82 4.36 -0.93
N GLU A 120 -26.02 4.93 -0.82
CA GLU A 120 -26.72 5.08 0.47
C GLU A 120 -27.10 3.72 1.06
N GLU A 121 -27.64 2.82 0.23
CA GLU A 121 -27.98 1.46 0.63
C GLU A 121 -26.72 0.70 1.04
N ARG A 122 -25.66 0.77 0.22
CA ARG A 122 -24.39 0.09 0.51
C ARG A 122 -23.73 0.61 1.78
N LEU A 123 -23.78 1.93 2.03
CA LEU A 123 -23.30 2.54 3.27
C LEU A 123 -24.15 2.11 4.48
N SER A 124 -25.47 1.98 4.34
CA SER A 124 -26.33 1.47 5.40
C SER A 124 -25.96 0.03 5.79
N LEU A 125 -25.68 -0.82 4.80
CA LEU A 125 -25.21 -2.19 5.02
C LEU A 125 -23.82 -2.22 5.67
N LEU A 126 -22.90 -1.34 5.25
CA LEU A 126 -21.58 -1.22 5.88
C LEU A 126 -21.72 -0.78 7.34
N TYR A 127 -22.55 0.23 7.62
CA TYR A 127 -22.79 0.71 8.99
C TYR A 127 -23.35 -0.41 9.87
N LYS A 128 -24.32 -1.18 9.37
CA LYS A 128 -24.85 -2.36 10.06
C LYS A 128 -23.72 -3.34 10.40
N PHE A 129 -22.90 -3.72 9.42
CA PHE A 129 -21.76 -4.61 9.62
C PHE A 129 -20.80 -4.08 10.70
N LEU A 130 -20.48 -2.78 10.67
CA LEU A 130 -19.61 -2.16 11.65
C LEU A 130 -20.19 -2.22 13.07
N THR A 131 -21.48 -1.92 13.23
CA THR A 131 -22.15 -1.95 14.55
C THR A 131 -22.26 -3.37 15.12
N GLU A 132 -22.49 -4.38 14.28
CA GLU A 132 -22.54 -5.78 14.70
C GLU A 132 -21.14 -6.33 15.08
N ASN A 133 -20.07 -5.62 14.69
CA ASN A 133 -18.67 -6.01 14.89
C ASN A 133 -17.86 -4.95 15.65
N GLU A 134 -18.49 -4.14 16.50
CA GLU A 134 -17.85 -3.00 17.20
C GLU A 134 -16.64 -3.38 18.09
N ASN A 135 -16.52 -4.66 18.47
CA ASN A 135 -15.41 -5.17 19.26
C ASN A 135 -14.19 -5.60 18.42
N LYS A 136 -14.28 -5.54 17.09
CA LYS A 136 -13.19 -5.92 16.17
C LYS A 136 -12.30 -4.71 15.88
N ASN A 137 -11.04 -4.98 15.55
CA ASN A 137 -10.13 -3.95 15.06
C ASN A 137 -10.41 -3.69 13.58
N ILE A 138 -11.34 -2.78 13.28
CA ILE A 138 -11.73 -2.46 11.91
C ILE A 138 -11.02 -1.20 11.43
N ILE A 139 -10.32 -1.31 10.30
CA ILE A 139 -9.69 -0.21 9.58
C ILE A 139 -10.44 -0.02 8.27
N ILE A 140 -10.81 1.22 7.96
CA ILE A 140 -11.34 1.58 6.65
C ILE A 140 -10.33 2.50 5.98
N PHE A 141 -10.10 2.27 4.69
CA PHE A 141 -9.42 3.25 3.86
C PHE A 141 -10.29 3.67 2.68
N SER A 142 -10.28 4.96 2.40
CA SER A 142 -11.05 5.62 1.36
C SER A 142 -10.10 6.47 0.51
N ILE A 143 -10.39 6.61 -0.78
CA ILE A 143 -9.59 7.37 -1.72
C ILE A 143 -10.39 8.59 -2.19
N ILE A 144 -9.80 9.78 -2.05
CA ILE A 144 -10.29 10.99 -2.71
C ILE A 144 -9.98 10.85 -4.20
N PRO A 145 -10.96 11.08 -5.11
CA PRO A 145 -10.78 10.89 -6.53
C PRO A 145 -9.62 11.67 -7.10
N ARG A 146 -8.95 11.09 -8.09
CA ARG A 146 -7.91 11.78 -8.83
C ARG A 146 -8.43 13.01 -9.56
N LEU A 147 -7.52 13.95 -9.81
CA LEU A 147 -7.79 15.23 -10.45
C LEU A 147 -8.35 15.10 -11.87
N THR A 148 -7.94 14.08 -12.62
CA THR A 148 -8.34 13.91 -14.01
C THR A 148 -9.44 12.86 -14.17
N PRO A 149 -10.46 13.12 -14.99
CA PRO A 149 -11.40 12.09 -15.44
C PRO A 149 -10.74 10.76 -15.79
N THR A 150 -11.43 9.65 -15.52
CA THR A 150 -10.99 8.35 -16.04
C THR A 150 -11.09 8.33 -17.57
N GLN A 151 -10.09 7.75 -18.25
CA GLN A 151 -10.14 7.61 -19.72
C GLN A 151 -11.29 6.69 -20.21
N PHE A 152 -11.92 5.96 -19.29
CA PHE A 152 -13.04 5.05 -19.54
C PHE A 152 -14.41 5.70 -19.31
N SER A 153 -14.45 7.00 -18.99
CA SER A 153 -15.69 7.77 -18.90
C SER A 153 -16.22 8.16 -20.28
N ASP A 154 -17.40 8.76 -20.31
CA ASP A 154 -17.98 9.31 -21.54
C ASP A 154 -17.01 10.25 -22.28
N TYR A 155 -17.06 10.22 -23.62
CA TYR A 155 -16.16 10.98 -24.50
C TYR A 155 -16.14 12.48 -24.16
N GLN A 156 -17.29 13.07 -23.82
CA GLN A 156 -17.34 14.48 -23.45
C GLN A 156 -16.55 14.71 -22.16
N TYR A 157 -16.67 13.83 -21.17
CA TYR A 157 -15.94 13.97 -19.91
C TYR A 157 -14.41 13.95 -20.12
N VAL A 158 -13.93 13.07 -20.99
CA VAL A 158 -12.51 12.98 -21.37
C VAL A 158 -12.06 14.21 -22.18
N LYS A 159 -12.87 14.65 -23.15
CA LYS A 159 -12.59 15.81 -24.01
C LYS A 159 -12.35 17.10 -23.24
N TYR A 160 -13.01 17.28 -22.09
CA TYR A 160 -12.90 18.49 -21.26
C TYR A 160 -11.92 18.34 -20.09
N SER A 161 -11.15 17.25 -20.02
CA SER A 161 -10.22 16.95 -18.90
C SER A 161 -9.28 18.10 -18.54
N ASP A 162 -8.63 18.74 -19.52
CA ASP A 162 -7.70 19.87 -19.25
C ASP A 162 -8.42 21.08 -18.64
N ARG A 163 -9.66 21.35 -19.07
CA ARG A 163 -10.47 22.46 -18.53
C ARG A 163 -10.98 22.13 -17.13
N LEU A 164 -11.35 20.88 -16.87
CA LEU A 164 -11.72 20.41 -15.53
C LEU A 164 -10.55 20.51 -14.56
N LYS A 165 -9.35 20.18 -15.02
CA LYS A 165 -8.11 20.34 -14.26
C LYS A 165 -7.85 21.80 -13.89
N GLU A 166 -7.96 22.72 -14.86
CA GLU A 166 -7.83 24.16 -14.61
C GLU A 166 -8.93 24.69 -13.67
N PHE A 167 -10.18 24.27 -13.87
CA PHE A 167 -11.29 24.58 -12.97
C PHE A 167 -11.02 24.12 -11.53
N SER A 168 -10.50 22.91 -11.37
CA SER A 168 -10.16 22.31 -10.08
C SER A 168 -9.04 23.07 -9.37
N GLU A 169 -7.99 23.44 -10.10
CA GLU A 169 -6.87 24.24 -9.60
C GLU A 169 -7.33 25.63 -9.12
N LEU A 170 -8.13 26.32 -9.95
CA LEU A 170 -8.66 27.64 -9.62
C LEU A 170 -9.65 27.61 -8.46
N THR A 171 -10.47 26.56 -8.37
CA THR A 171 -11.39 26.35 -7.23
C THR A 171 -10.61 26.26 -5.93
N ASP A 172 -9.51 25.49 -5.90
CA ASP A 172 -8.67 25.36 -4.73
C ASP A 172 -7.96 26.68 -4.35
N LYS A 173 -7.43 27.41 -5.35
CA LYS A 173 -6.80 28.72 -5.12
C LYS A 173 -7.78 29.75 -4.57
N VAL A 174 -9.02 29.78 -5.07
CA VAL A 174 -10.06 30.67 -4.57
C VAL A 174 -10.43 30.32 -3.12
N ASP A 175 -10.53 29.03 -2.78
CA ASP A 175 -10.78 28.56 -1.40
C ASP A 175 -9.65 28.99 -0.44
N LEU A 176 -8.38 28.90 -0.87
CA LEU A 176 -7.22 29.24 -0.04
C LEU A 176 -6.95 30.74 0.11
N PHE A 177 -7.00 31.48 -1.00
CA PHE A 177 -6.46 32.84 -1.07
C PHE A 177 -7.52 33.91 -1.32
N ASN A 178 -8.72 33.52 -1.76
CA ASN A 178 -9.86 34.41 -2.00
C ASN A 178 -9.53 35.62 -2.91
N GLN A 179 -8.60 35.48 -3.85
CA GLN A 179 -8.13 36.56 -4.72
C GLN A 179 -9.11 36.85 -5.87
N GLU A 180 -9.37 38.12 -6.14
CA GLU A 180 -10.34 38.53 -7.18
C GLU A 180 -9.94 38.11 -8.60
N LYS A 181 -8.63 38.07 -8.89
CA LYS A 181 -8.09 37.59 -10.15
C LYS A 181 -8.43 36.11 -10.40
N ASP A 182 -8.29 35.28 -9.38
CA ASP A 182 -8.56 33.85 -9.47
C ASP A 182 -10.06 33.59 -9.55
N LYS A 183 -10.89 34.36 -8.83
CA LYS A 183 -12.37 34.32 -8.98
C LYS A 183 -12.82 34.65 -10.40
N THR A 184 -12.28 35.71 -10.98
CA THR A 184 -12.58 36.11 -12.36
C THR A 184 -12.18 35.01 -13.35
N SER A 185 -11.02 34.39 -13.14
CA SER A 185 -10.53 33.27 -13.97
C SER A 185 -11.41 32.02 -13.79
N LEU A 186 -11.83 31.73 -12.56
CA LEU A 186 -12.73 30.63 -12.22
C LEU A 186 -14.09 30.77 -12.92
N GLU A 187 -14.68 31.97 -12.93
CA GLU A 187 -15.94 32.21 -13.64
C GLU A 187 -15.80 32.08 -15.16
N LYS A 188 -14.62 32.43 -15.71
CA LYS A 188 -14.32 32.24 -17.14
C LYS A 188 -14.19 30.77 -17.49
N ILE A 189 -13.44 29.98 -16.72
CA ILE A 189 -13.23 28.55 -17.02
C ILE A 189 -14.54 27.77 -16.86
N LYS A 190 -15.36 28.07 -15.83
CA LYS A 190 -16.69 27.48 -15.64
C LYS A 190 -17.56 27.60 -16.89
N LYS A 191 -17.64 28.80 -17.47
CA LYS A 191 -18.43 29.07 -18.70
C LYS A 191 -17.90 28.35 -19.94
N SER A 192 -16.66 27.87 -19.92
CA SER A 192 -16.07 27.14 -21.04
C SER A 192 -16.34 25.63 -20.99
N ILE A 193 -16.92 25.13 -19.90
CA ILE A 193 -17.20 23.70 -19.70
C ILE A 193 -18.72 23.50 -19.80
N PRO A 194 -19.21 22.47 -20.51
CA PRO A 194 -20.62 22.13 -20.53
C PRO A 194 -21.16 21.93 -19.09
N PRO A 195 -22.35 22.46 -18.76
CA PRO A 195 -22.88 22.38 -17.41
C PRO A 195 -22.97 20.94 -16.87
N ASP A 196 -23.39 19.98 -17.69
CA ASP A 196 -23.51 18.57 -17.31
C ASP A 196 -22.16 17.92 -16.99
N VAL A 197 -21.11 18.26 -17.75
CA VAL A 197 -19.73 17.80 -17.52
C VAL A 197 -19.20 18.37 -16.20
N LEU A 198 -19.42 19.66 -15.96
CA LEU A 198 -18.96 20.34 -14.75
C LEU A 198 -19.68 19.79 -13.51
N THR A 199 -21.01 19.64 -13.58
CA THR A 199 -21.84 19.11 -12.49
C THR A 199 -21.40 17.70 -12.10
N LYS A 200 -21.22 16.78 -13.07
CA LYS A 200 -20.70 15.43 -12.79
C LYS A 200 -19.36 15.45 -12.06
N TYR A 201 -18.46 16.34 -12.48
CA TYR A 201 -17.14 16.49 -11.87
C TYR A 201 -17.25 17.02 -10.43
N THR A 202 -18.02 18.08 -10.20
CA THR A 202 -18.17 18.67 -8.86
C THR A 202 -18.90 17.73 -7.91
N GLU A 203 -19.98 17.08 -8.35
CA GLU A 203 -20.77 16.13 -7.55
C GLU A 203 -19.91 14.97 -7.06
N LEU A 204 -18.97 14.48 -7.88
CA LEU A 204 -18.05 13.42 -7.47
C LEU A 204 -17.21 13.81 -6.24
N PHE A 205 -16.65 15.02 -6.22
CA PHE A 205 -15.85 15.49 -5.08
C PHE A 205 -16.72 15.85 -3.86
N GLU A 206 -17.90 16.43 -4.09
CA GLU A 206 -18.85 16.77 -3.02
C GLU A 206 -19.38 15.51 -2.32
N LEU A 207 -19.79 14.51 -3.10
CA LEU A 207 -20.24 13.23 -2.57
C LEU A 207 -19.13 12.48 -1.84
N ASN A 208 -17.91 12.45 -2.42
CA ASN A 208 -16.77 11.83 -1.74
C ASN A 208 -16.46 12.51 -0.39
N LYS A 209 -16.55 13.84 -0.32
CA LYS A 209 -16.40 14.58 0.93
C LYS A 209 -17.49 14.18 1.93
N GLU A 210 -18.76 14.16 1.54
CA GLU A 210 -19.88 13.79 2.44
C GLU A 210 -19.70 12.37 3.00
N ILE A 211 -19.35 11.41 2.14
CA ILE A 211 -19.13 10.02 2.56
C ILE A 211 -17.97 9.95 3.57
N ASN A 212 -16.86 10.65 3.32
CA ASN A 212 -15.74 10.66 4.26
C ASN A 212 -16.06 11.38 5.58
N GLU A 213 -16.90 12.42 5.57
CA GLU A 213 -17.40 13.04 6.81
C GLU A 213 -18.20 12.03 7.65
N LYS A 214 -19.05 11.21 7.02
CA LYS A 214 -19.76 10.09 7.71
C LYS A 214 -18.78 9.06 8.29
N LEU A 215 -17.74 8.68 7.54
CA LEU A 215 -16.71 7.75 8.05
C LEU A 215 -15.93 8.34 9.23
N ILE A 216 -15.68 9.65 9.22
CA ILE A 216 -15.06 10.37 10.34
C ILE A 216 -15.97 10.30 11.57
N ASP A 217 -17.28 10.49 11.39
CA ASP A 217 -18.25 10.37 12.48
C ASP A 217 -18.32 8.95 13.03
N TRP A 218 -18.35 7.90 12.19
CA TRP A 218 -18.29 6.50 12.64
C TRP A 218 -16.97 6.13 13.34
N THR A 219 -15.86 6.79 12.98
CA THR A 219 -14.58 6.67 13.68
C THR A 219 -14.63 7.30 15.07
N LYS A 220 -15.35 8.42 15.21
CA LYS A 220 -15.59 9.07 16.49
C LYS A 220 -16.46 8.23 17.42
N GLU A 221 -17.50 7.61 16.86
CA GLU A 221 -18.40 6.69 17.57
C GLU A 221 -17.69 5.40 18.01
N GLY A 222 -16.56 5.07 17.39
CA GLY A 222 -15.69 3.96 17.77
C GLY A 222 -15.84 2.71 16.91
N TYR A 223 -16.75 2.72 15.94
CA TYR A 223 -16.99 1.61 15.01
C TYR A 223 -15.83 1.39 14.03
N ILE A 224 -15.14 2.47 13.65
CA ILE A 224 -13.90 2.41 12.87
C ILE A 224 -12.74 2.74 13.81
N LYS A 225 -11.78 1.81 13.95
CA LYS A 225 -10.63 1.98 14.83
C LYS A 225 -9.60 2.94 14.23
N THR A 226 -9.42 2.87 12.92
CA THR A 226 -8.53 3.75 12.15
C THR A 226 -9.14 4.00 10.78
N LEU A 227 -9.21 5.27 10.39
CA LEU A 227 -9.64 5.71 9.06
C LEU A 227 -8.43 6.29 8.34
N VAL A 228 -8.20 5.80 7.11
CA VAL A 228 -7.17 6.33 6.21
C VAL A 228 -7.86 6.94 5.00
N ILE A 229 -7.50 8.15 4.63
CA ILE A 229 -8.04 8.86 3.47
C ILE A 229 -6.88 9.15 2.53
N GLY A 230 -6.77 8.35 1.46
CA GLY A 230 -5.79 8.53 0.39
C GLY A 230 -6.19 9.65 -0.57
N ILE A 231 -5.21 10.16 -1.32
CA ILE A 231 -5.40 11.15 -2.38
C ILE A 231 -4.82 10.57 -3.67
N ASP A 232 -5.69 10.20 -4.60
CA ASP A 232 -5.31 9.67 -5.91
C ASP A 232 -4.83 10.80 -6.86
N ASP A 233 -3.93 10.45 -7.78
CA ASP A 233 -3.25 11.32 -8.77
C ASP A 233 -3.68 12.81 -8.77
N THR A 234 -2.87 13.67 -8.15
CA THR A 234 -3.26 15.06 -7.87
C THR A 234 -2.15 16.07 -8.23
N GLN A 235 -2.36 17.32 -7.85
CA GLN A 235 -1.42 18.42 -7.96
C GLN A 235 -1.53 19.34 -6.74
N LYS A 236 -0.49 20.15 -6.51
CA LYS A 236 -0.38 21.13 -5.41
C LYS A 236 -1.69 21.87 -5.13
N PHE A 237 -2.30 22.44 -6.17
CA PHE A 237 -3.62 23.07 -6.07
C PHE A 237 -4.63 22.23 -6.86
N SER A 238 -5.65 21.72 -6.18
CA SER A 238 -6.65 20.83 -6.76
C SER A 238 -7.84 20.67 -5.83
N MET A 239 -8.99 20.30 -6.39
CA MET A 239 -10.15 19.89 -5.58
C MET A 239 -9.85 18.70 -4.68
N SER A 240 -9.02 17.74 -5.11
CA SER A 240 -8.59 16.63 -4.26
C SER A 240 -7.88 17.12 -2.99
N ASN A 241 -6.92 18.06 -3.14
CA ASN A 241 -6.24 18.68 -2.00
C ASN A 241 -7.16 19.58 -1.18
N MET A 242 -8.09 20.30 -1.82
CA MET A 242 -9.09 21.09 -1.13
C MET A 242 -9.97 20.21 -0.23
N VAL A 243 -10.49 19.10 -0.76
CA VAL A 243 -11.29 18.13 -0.01
C VAL A 243 -10.47 17.52 1.13
N ALA A 244 -9.24 17.10 0.87
CA ALA A 244 -8.32 16.58 1.88
C ALA A 244 -8.11 17.57 3.05
N ARG A 245 -7.90 18.86 2.77
CA ARG A 245 -7.77 19.89 3.81
C ARG A 245 -9.07 20.08 4.61
N LYS A 246 -10.22 20.07 3.94
CA LYS A 246 -11.54 20.17 4.58
C LYS A 246 -11.81 18.98 5.50
N LEU A 247 -11.52 17.76 5.06
CA LEU A 247 -11.66 16.53 5.85
C LEU A 247 -10.71 16.51 7.06
N ASN A 248 -9.45 16.94 6.88
CA ASN A 248 -8.50 17.12 7.99
C ASN A 248 -9.03 18.12 9.03
N GLN A 249 -9.57 19.26 8.58
CA GLN A 249 -10.15 20.26 9.47
C GLN A 249 -11.40 19.72 10.19
N TYR A 250 -12.25 18.98 9.50
CA TYR A 250 -13.41 18.32 10.10
C TYR A 250 -12.97 17.34 11.18
N ALA A 251 -12.02 16.45 10.88
CA ALA A 251 -11.48 15.50 11.85
C ALA A 251 -10.86 16.18 13.08
N LYS A 252 -10.14 17.29 12.87
CA LYS A 252 -9.59 18.11 13.96
C LYS A 252 -10.68 18.71 14.83
N THR A 253 -11.76 19.20 14.23
CA THR A 253 -12.91 19.78 14.94
C THR A 253 -13.64 18.72 15.78
N GLN A 254 -13.69 17.48 15.28
CA GLN A 254 -14.22 16.32 15.99
C GLN A 254 -13.25 15.72 17.04
N GLN A 255 -12.03 16.25 17.16
CA GLN A 255 -10.99 15.82 18.10
C GLN A 255 -10.54 14.35 17.95
N ILE A 256 -10.56 13.82 16.73
CA ILE A 256 -10.21 12.41 16.43
C ILE A 256 -9.08 12.28 15.41
N SER A 257 -8.27 13.32 15.22
CA SER A 257 -7.10 13.33 14.31
C SER A 257 -6.03 12.29 14.64
N ASN A 258 -6.07 11.66 15.82
CA ASN A 258 -5.20 10.53 16.16
C ASN A 258 -5.68 9.18 15.60
N LYS A 259 -6.88 9.13 15.02
CA LYS A 259 -7.48 7.95 14.39
C LYS A 259 -7.82 8.15 12.91
N VAL A 260 -7.79 9.39 12.42
CA VAL A 260 -8.04 9.74 11.01
C VAL A 260 -6.76 10.27 10.40
N TYR A 261 -6.29 9.60 9.35
CA TYR A 261 -5.05 9.91 8.65
C TYR A 261 -5.38 10.28 7.21
N VAL A 262 -4.84 11.40 6.72
CA VAL A 262 -4.94 11.79 5.31
C VAL A 262 -3.57 11.68 4.69
N LEU A 263 -3.44 10.85 3.66
CA LEU A 263 -2.17 10.49 3.03
C LEU A 263 -2.24 10.77 1.53
N HIS A 264 -1.13 11.19 0.95
CA HIS A 264 -1.00 11.20 -0.51
C HIS A 264 -0.69 9.80 -1.03
N GLY A 265 -1.28 9.48 -2.18
CA GLY A 265 -1.23 8.18 -2.82
C GLY A 265 -2.45 7.31 -2.52
N ALA A 266 -2.42 6.06 -3.00
CA ALA A 266 -3.60 5.19 -3.02
C ALA A 266 -3.21 3.70 -2.96
N ASP A 267 -2.46 3.21 -3.95
CA ASP A 267 -2.15 1.78 -4.13
C ASP A 267 -1.28 1.18 -3.02
N GLU A 268 -0.46 1.98 -2.38
CA GLU A 268 0.45 1.57 -1.31
C GLU A 268 -0.21 1.53 0.07
N ILE A 269 -1.40 2.13 0.23
CA ILE A 269 -2.05 2.27 1.54
C ILE A 269 -2.30 0.90 2.20
N GLY A 270 -2.61 -0.13 1.42
CA GLY A 270 -2.76 -1.50 1.94
C GLY A 270 -1.48 -2.07 2.56
N MET A 271 -0.33 -1.78 1.94
CA MET A 271 0.99 -2.15 2.44
C MET A 271 1.33 -1.35 3.72
N GLU A 272 1.02 -0.06 3.73
CA GLU A 272 1.26 0.81 4.88
C GLU A 272 0.39 0.41 6.09
N ILE A 273 -0.89 0.05 5.87
CA ILE A 273 -1.75 -0.50 6.92
C ILE A 273 -1.16 -1.79 7.49
N THR A 274 -0.64 -2.67 6.64
CA THR A 274 -0.01 -3.92 7.07
C THR A 274 1.21 -3.65 7.97
N ALA A 275 2.10 -2.73 7.55
CA ALA A 275 3.25 -2.33 8.34
C ALA A 275 2.84 -1.67 9.68
N ARG A 276 1.82 -0.81 9.66
CA ARG A 276 1.27 -0.19 10.87
C ARG A 276 0.78 -1.25 11.86
N LEU A 277 -0.03 -2.20 11.40
CA LEU A 277 -0.58 -3.26 12.25
C LEU A 277 0.52 -4.14 12.84
N ALA A 278 1.56 -4.46 12.06
CA ALA A 278 2.74 -5.16 12.56
C ALA A 278 3.46 -4.35 13.64
N ASN A 279 3.56 -3.03 13.46
CA ASN A 279 4.19 -2.14 14.43
C ASN A 279 3.41 -2.06 15.74
N GLU A 280 2.08 -1.97 15.66
CA GLU A 280 1.19 -2.00 16.81
C GLU A 280 1.27 -3.34 17.55
N TYR A 281 1.30 -4.46 16.82
CA TYR A 281 1.40 -5.81 17.37
C TYR A 281 2.68 -6.02 18.18
N TYR A 282 3.84 -5.64 17.63
CA TYR A 282 5.14 -5.79 18.28
C TYR A 282 5.52 -4.61 19.18
N LYS A 283 4.67 -3.57 19.26
CA LYS A 283 4.97 -2.31 19.96
C LYS A 283 6.29 -1.69 19.51
N GLN A 284 6.61 -1.81 18.22
CA GLN A 284 7.82 -1.25 17.64
C GLN A 284 7.58 0.17 17.12
N ILE A 285 8.63 1.00 17.20
CA ILE A 285 8.66 2.36 16.65
C ILE A 285 9.87 2.43 15.71
N PRO A 286 9.71 2.11 14.42
CA PRO A 286 10.78 2.20 13.44
C PRO A 286 11.36 3.62 13.37
N ARG A 287 12.69 3.73 13.35
CA ARG A 287 13.39 5.03 13.27
C ARG A 287 14.08 5.17 11.92
N PHE A 288 13.69 6.19 11.16
CA PHE A 288 14.12 6.42 9.79
C PHE A 288 15.11 7.58 9.70
N ASN A 289 16.33 7.31 9.27
CA ASN A 289 17.25 8.33 8.77
C ASN A 289 16.98 8.53 7.27
N VAL A 290 16.31 9.62 6.94
CA VAL A 290 15.93 9.92 5.55
C VAL A 290 17.05 10.69 4.85
N VAL A 291 17.50 10.16 3.73
CA VAL A 291 18.51 10.75 2.86
C VAL A 291 17.84 11.14 1.55
N TYR A 292 17.81 12.44 1.26
CA TYR A 292 17.33 12.96 -0.01
C TYR A 292 18.53 13.28 -0.90
N ASP A 293 18.44 12.95 -2.18
CA ASP A 293 19.43 13.35 -3.18
C ASP A 293 19.25 14.81 -3.67
N VAL A 294 18.19 15.47 -3.19
CA VAL A 294 17.88 16.89 -3.41
C VAL A 294 18.15 17.73 -2.15
N LYS A 295 18.56 18.99 -2.38
CA LYS A 295 18.95 19.92 -1.29
C LYS A 295 17.76 20.39 -0.44
N ASP A 296 16.66 20.77 -1.09
CA ASP A 296 15.49 21.40 -0.46
C ASP A 296 14.23 20.54 -0.73
N PRO A 297 14.07 19.35 -0.10
CA PRO A 297 12.95 18.43 -0.39
C PRO A 297 11.57 19.02 -0.04
N ASP A 298 11.51 20.03 0.82
CA ASP A 298 10.31 20.82 1.16
C ASP A 298 9.86 21.77 0.05
N LYS A 299 10.63 21.89 -1.04
CA LYS A 299 10.31 22.68 -2.23
C LYS A 299 10.11 21.83 -3.48
N VAL A 300 10.32 20.51 -3.39
CA VAL A 300 10.19 19.59 -4.51
C VAL A 300 8.79 18.98 -4.50
N ILE A 301 8.01 19.27 -5.54
CA ILE A 301 6.71 18.63 -5.78
C ILE A 301 6.86 17.77 -7.02
N LEU A 302 6.73 16.46 -6.87
CA LEU A 302 6.88 15.50 -7.95
C LEU A 302 5.55 15.32 -8.71
N PRO A 303 5.57 14.77 -9.94
CA PRO A 303 4.34 14.55 -10.69
C PRO A 303 3.35 13.65 -9.94
N TYR A 304 2.05 13.93 -10.11
CA TYR A 304 0.93 13.25 -9.44
C TYR A 304 0.85 13.48 -7.93
N GLU A 305 1.81 14.18 -7.33
CA GLU A 305 1.82 14.49 -5.90
C GLU A 305 1.12 15.82 -5.58
N GLY A 306 0.41 15.82 -4.45
CA GLY A 306 -0.32 16.98 -3.92
C GLY A 306 0.46 17.81 -2.91
N ALA A 307 1.64 17.33 -2.50
CA ALA A 307 2.48 17.92 -1.48
C ALA A 307 3.96 17.84 -1.86
N ASP A 308 4.80 18.54 -1.08
CA ASP A 308 6.24 18.45 -1.21
C ASP A 308 6.77 17.09 -0.75
N LEU A 309 7.90 16.68 -1.32
CA LEU A 309 8.51 15.37 -1.12
C LEU A 309 8.75 15.06 0.36
N LYS A 310 9.21 16.05 1.13
CA LYS A 310 9.45 15.88 2.57
C LYS A 310 8.16 15.53 3.30
N LYS A 311 7.08 16.25 3.02
CA LYS A 311 5.76 15.99 3.60
C LYS A 311 5.24 14.59 3.25
N ILE A 312 5.38 14.15 1.99
CA ILE A 312 4.99 12.79 1.56
C ILE A 312 5.71 11.72 2.39
N VAL A 313 7.02 11.84 2.55
CA VAL A 313 7.81 10.88 3.33
C VAL A 313 7.40 10.88 4.81
N GLU A 314 7.23 12.06 5.40
CA GLU A 314 6.86 12.19 6.82
C GLU A 314 5.46 11.65 7.10
N GLU A 315 4.48 11.90 6.23
CA GLU A 315 3.12 11.36 6.35
C GLU A 315 3.13 9.83 6.46
N LYS A 316 3.91 9.18 5.60
CA LYS A 316 3.98 7.71 5.50
C LYS A 316 4.72 7.09 6.69
N ILE A 317 5.87 7.65 7.08
CA ILE A 317 6.60 7.23 8.27
C ILE A 317 5.72 7.36 9.52
N ASN A 318 5.03 8.49 9.68
CA ASN A 318 4.16 8.74 10.83
C ASN A 318 2.95 7.80 10.83
N PHE A 319 2.37 7.52 9.66
CA PHE A 319 1.21 6.64 9.55
C PHE A 319 1.51 5.22 10.00
N ILE A 320 2.67 4.67 9.66
CA ILE A 320 3.07 3.34 10.16
C ILE A 320 3.47 3.32 11.65
N GLY A 321 3.44 4.46 12.34
CA GLY A 321 3.88 4.59 13.73
C GLY A 321 5.40 4.71 13.91
N GLY A 322 6.12 5.00 12.82
CA GLY A 322 7.55 5.30 12.85
C GLY A 322 7.84 6.76 13.17
N LYS A 323 9.13 7.12 13.16
CA LYS A 323 9.58 8.51 13.29
C LYS A 323 10.87 8.76 12.51
N THR A 324 11.08 9.99 12.07
CA THR A 324 12.35 10.43 11.50
C THR A 324 13.40 10.61 12.60
N ASP A 325 14.60 10.06 12.41
CA ASP A 325 15.74 10.12 13.33
C ASP A 325 17.05 9.94 12.54
N SER A 326 17.97 10.90 12.62
CA SER A 326 19.26 10.83 11.91
C SER A 326 20.17 9.68 12.38
N SER A 327 19.86 9.09 13.53
CA SER A 327 20.52 7.89 14.08
C SER A 327 19.69 6.61 13.91
N GLY A 328 18.61 6.66 13.11
CA GLY A 328 17.71 5.55 12.87
C GLY A 328 18.37 4.32 12.22
N GLU A 329 17.84 3.14 12.55
CA GLU A 329 18.25 1.86 11.97
C GLU A 329 17.82 1.68 10.50
N CYS A 330 16.76 2.39 10.08
CA CYS A 330 16.23 2.38 8.73
C CYS A 330 16.80 3.57 7.96
N ILE A 331 17.63 3.32 6.95
CA ILE A 331 18.10 4.35 6.03
C ILE A 331 17.17 4.36 4.82
N LEU A 332 16.36 5.40 4.70
CA LEU A 332 15.50 5.60 3.54
C LEU A 332 16.19 6.58 2.60
N TYR A 333 16.70 6.09 1.48
CA TYR A 333 17.23 6.92 0.40
C TYR A 333 16.12 7.23 -0.59
N VAL A 334 15.87 8.52 -0.85
CA VAL A 334 14.88 8.99 -1.82
C VAL A 334 15.63 9.51 -3.04
N HIS A 335 15.55 8.76 -4.14
CA HIS A 335 16.23 9.02 -5.40
C HIS A 335 15.29 9.78 -6.35
N THR A 336 15.63 11.01 -6.71
CA THR A 336 14.76 11.92 -7.48
C THR A 336 15.32 12.33 -8.85
N HIS A 337 16.58 12.03 -9.15
CA HIS A 337 17.24 12.42 -10.40
C HIS A 337 18.45 11.54 -10.74
N GLU A 338 18.90 11.56 -12.00
CA GLU A 338 19.98 10.67 -12.52
C GLU A 338 21.36 10.78 -11.83
N ASN A 339 21.55 11.61 -10.81
CA ASN A 339 22.87 11.86 -10.24
C ASN A 339 23.28 10.79 -9.21
N LEU A 340 24.21 9.93 -9.60
CA LEU A 340 24.67 8.70 -8.92
C LEU A 340 25.48 8.91 -7.61
N GLY A 341 25.26 10.01 -6.88
CA GLY A 341 25.91 10.28 -5.60
C GLY A 341 25.67 9.19 -4.54
N ILE A 342 24.65 8.35 -4.74
CA ILE A 342 24.23 7.26 -3.85
C ILE A 342 25.34 6.23 -3.55
N LYS A 343 26.36 6.04 -4.41
CA LYS A 343 27.44 5.05 -4.15
C LYS A 343 28.10 5.24 -2.79
N ASN A 344 28.38 6.49 -2.43
CA ASN A 344 29.03 6.83 -1.16
C ASN A 344 28.09 6.59 0.02
N ASP A 345 26.80 6.91 -0.14
CA ASP A 345 25.78 6.67 0.89
C ASP A 345 25.57 5.17 1.12
N ILE A 346 25.44 4.38 0.05
CA ILE A 346 25.35 2.92 0.11
C ILE A 346 26.53 2.35 0.89
N GLN A 347 27.77 2.71 0.55
CA GLN A 347 28.95 2.20 1.25
C GLN A 347 28.98 2.61 2.72
N LYS A 348 28.63 3.88 3.02
CA LYS A 348 28.61 4.42 4.39
C LYS A 348 27.66 3.66 5.31
N TYR A 349 26.46 3.34 4.84
CA TYR A 349 25.42 2.73 5.68
C TYR A 349 25.44 1.19 5.64
N LYS A 350 25.79 0.58 4.50
CA LYS A 350 25.94 -0.88 4.39
C LYS A 350 26.96 -1.44 5.40
N ASN A 351 28.07 -0.74 5.60
CA ASN A 351 29.13 -1.15 6.54
C ASN A 351 28.71 -1.14 8.02
N LYS A 352 27.54 -0.61 8.34
CA LYS A 352 27.03 -0.49 9.72
C LYS A 352 25.84 -1.43 10.01
N GLY A 353 25.45 -2.28 9.05
CA GLY A 353 24.40 -3.28 9.24
C GLY A 353 22.99 -2.71 9.36
N GLN A 354 22.74 -1.53 8.80
CA GLN A 354 21.44 -0.87 8.80
C GLN A 354 20.54 -1.41 7.67
N ILE A 355 19.22 -1.31 7.85
CA ILE A 355 18.25 -1.65 6.80
C ILE A 355 18.24 -0.50 5.80
N PHE A 356 18.60 -0.79 4.54
CA PHE A 356 18.73 0.22 3.51
C PHE A 356 17.57 0.08 2.50
N GLY A 357 16.69 1.09 2.48
CA GLY A 357 15.60 1.21 1.52
C GLY A 357 15.89 2.29 0.49
N ILE A 358 15.44 2.08 -0.74
CA ILE A 358 15.60 3.01 -1.86
C ILE A 358 14.23 3.21 -2.52
N ALA A 359 13.68 4.40 -2.33
CA ALA A 359 12.51 4.85 -3.08
C ALA A 359 12.99 5.57 -4.34
N ASP A 360 12.82 4.93 -5.49
CA ASP A 360 13.13 5.48 -6.80
C ASP A 360 11.94 6.26 -7.33
N VAL A 361 12.07 7.58 -7.29
CA VAL A 361 11.03 8.54 -7.69
C VAL A 361 11.54 9.46 -8.80
N ALA A 362 12.64 9.08 -9.47
CA ALA A 362 13.23 9.86 -10.55
C ALA A 362 12.33 9.91 -11.79
N TYR A 363 11.59 8.84 -12.04
CA TYR A 363 10.62 8.75 -13.12
C TYR A 363 9.32 8.14 -12.64
N VAL A 364 8.21 8.59 -13.23
CA VAL A 364 6.90 7.95 -13.02
C VAL A 364 6.79 6.76 -13.96
N ASN A 365 6.22 5.66 -13.46
CA ASN A 365 5.94 4.44 -14.22
C ASN A 365 7.19 3.75 -14.76
N MET A 366 8.36 3.94 -14.15
CA MET A 366 9.59 3.23 -14.50
C MET A 366 10.70 3.48 -13.47
N ALA A 367 11.57 2.48 -13.31
CA ALA A 367 12.84 2.58 -12.61
C ALA A 367 13.89 3.41 -13.39
N ASP A 368 14.79 4.08 -12.67
CA ASP A 368 16.03 4.61 -13.21
C ASP A 368 17.03 3.47 -13.49
N LYS A 369 17.27 3.20 -14.79
CA LYS A 369 18.18 2.13 -15.22
C LYS A 369 19.61 2.28 -14.68
N LYS A 370 20.12 3.51 -14.53
CA LYS A 370 21.49 3.73 -14.01
C LYS A 370 21.58 3.36 -12.54
N LEU A 371 20.51 3.60 -11.78
CA LEU A 371 20.40 3.15 -10.40
C LEU A 371 20.35 1.61 -10.36
N ILE A 372 19.51 0.99 -11.20
CA ILE A 372 19.40 -0.48 -11.26
C ILE A 372 20.74 -1.13 -11.60
N ASP A 373 21.46 -0.64 -12.61
CA ASP A 373 22.79 -1.15 -12.99
C ASP A 373 23.75 -1.11 -11.78
N LEU A 374 23.74 -0.02 -11.02
CA LEU A 374 24.52 0.10 -9.79
C LEU A 374 24.10 -0.91 -8.72
N LEU A 375 22.79 -1.13 -8.50
CA LEU A 375 22.32 -2.10 -7.51
C LEU A 375 22.67 -3.55 -7.91
N PHE A 376 22.67 -3.84 -9.22
CA PHE A 376 23.04 -5.14 -9.78
C PHE A 376 24.54 -5.40 -9.80
N ASP A 377 25.38 -4.36 -9.90
CA ASP A 377 26.82 -4.46 -9.67
C ASP A 377 27.15 -4.74 -8.20
N LEU A 378 26.23 -4.36 -7.31
CA LEU A 378 26.23 -4.74 -5.91
C LEU A 378 25.39 -6.02 -5.73
N ASN A 379 24.79 -6.18 -4.55
CA ASN A 379 23.85 -7.26 -4.29
C ASN A 379 22.45 -6.63 -4.15
N PRO A 380 21.52 -6.85 -5.10
CA PRO A 380 20.19 -6.24 -5.07
C PRO A 380 19.36 -6.66 -3.86
N LEU A 381 19.60 -7.85 -3.28
CA LEU A 381 18.95 -8.33 -2.06
C LEU A 381 19.35 -7.52 -0.81
N SER A 382 20.45 -6.76 -0.88
CA SER A 382 20.87 -5.86 0.20
C SER A 382 20.03 -4.56 0.28
N PHE A 383 19.14 -4.33 -0.70
CA PHE A 383 18.38 -3.08 -0.81
C PHE A 383 16.89 -3.37 -0.93
N LEU A 384 16.09 -2.68 -0.11
CA LEU A 384 14.64 -2.69 -0.18
C LEU A 384 14.21 -1.62 -1.18
N TYR A 385 13.96 -2.02 -2.43
CA TYR A 385 13.81 -1.11 -3.57
C TYR A 385 12.35 -1.04 -4.03
N ALA A 386 11.88 0.15 -4.41
CA ALA A 386 10.68 0.28 -5.25
C ALA A 386 10.78 1.51 -6.15
N GLY A 387 10.23 1.39 -7.36
CA GLY A 387 10.15 2.44 -8.39
C GLY A 387 8.85 2.39 -9.19
N TRP A 388 7.82 1.74 -8.65
CA TRP A 388 6.55 1.50 -9.35
C TRP A 388 5.63 2.72 -9.33
N ASN A 389 5.07 3.06 -10.51
CA ASN A 389 3.99 4.04 -10.73
C ASN A 389 4.31 5.47 -10.25
N THR A 390 3.82 5.92 -9.09
CA THR A 390 4.01 7.30 -8.59
C THR A 390 4.99 7.37 -7.42
N PRO A 391 5.54 8.57 -7.11
CA PRO A 391 6.42 8.75 -5.95
C PRO A 391 5.83 8.26 -4.63
N SER A 392 4.56 8.56 -4.34
CA SER A 392 3.88 8.07 -3.14
C SER A 392 3.80 6.55 -3.10
N ASN A 393 3.53 5.89 -4.23
CA ASN A 393 3.52 4.43 -4.28
C ASN A 393 4.90 3.84 -3.94
N ALA A 394 5.97 4.34 -4.57
CA ALA A 394 7.33 3.87 -4.33
C ALA A 394 7.78 4.10 -2.87
N ILE A 395 7.58 5.31 -2.35
CA ILE A 395 7.97 5.68 -0.99
C ILE A 395 7.23 4.84 0.05
N GLY A 396 5.90 4.68 -0.06
CA GLY A 396 5.11 3.90 0.90
C GLY A 396 5.41 2.40 0.83
N THR A 397 5.70 1.88 -0.36
CA THR A 397 6.14 0.49 -0.55
C THR A 397 7.44 0.22 0.23
N VAL A 398 8.46 1.05 0.03
CA VAL A 398 9.77 0.90 0.70
C VAL A 398 9.65 1.06 2.21
N ILE A 399 8.95 2.08 2.69
CA ILE A 399 8.73 2.30 4.13
C ILE A 399 8.05 1.09 4.78
N SER A 400 7.04 0.52 4.11
CA SER A 400 6.33 -0.66 4.59
C SER A 400 7.22 -1.89 4.66
N GLU A 401 7.98 -2.15 3.58
CA GLU A 401 8.92 -3.27 3.52
C GLU A 401 10.03 -3.13 4.57
N MET A 402 10.62 -1.95 4.74
CA MET A 402 11.62 -1.68 5.78
C MET A 402 11.11 -2.03 7.17
N SER A 403 9.89 -1.61 7.48
CA SER A 403 9.25 -1.88 8.77
C SER A 403 9.06 -3.37 9.03
N LEU A 404 8.71 -4.13 8.00
CA LEU A 404 8.50 -5.57 8.10
C LEU A 404 9.81 -6.36 8.06
N LYS A 405 10.82 -5.87 7.34
CA LYS A 405 12.16 -6.43 7.37
C LYS A 405 12.77 -6.38 8.77
N MET A 406 12.45 -5.35 9.57
CA MET A 406 12.84 -5.29 10.99
C MET A 406 12.28 -6.44 11.82
N VAL A 407 11.05 -6.90 11.53
CA VAL A 407 10.43 -8.05 12.23
C VAL A 407 11.25 -9.31 11.99
N LEU A 408 11.66 -9.54 10.74
CA LEU A 408 12.49 -10.66 10.35
C LEU A 408 13.91 -10.57 10.94
N ASP A 409 14.55 -9.41 10.85
CA ASP A 409 15.93 -9.21 11.33
C ASP A 409 16.07 -9.32 12.85
N LYS A 410 15.01 -9.00 13.58
CA LYS A 410 14.95 -9.13 15.04
C LYS A 410 14.46 -10.51 15.52
N SER A 411 14.22 -11.46 14.60
CA SER A 411 13.64 -12.79 14.90
C SER A 411 12.41 -12.70 15.81
N MET A 412 11.48 -11.82 15.48
CA MET A 412 10.23 -11.65 16.23
C MET A 412 9.15 -12.67 15.84
N LEU A 413 9.41 -13.49 14.82
CA LEU A 413 8.52 -14.50 14.31
C LEU A 413 8.69 -15.82 15.06
N PRO A 414 7.61 -16.61 15.25
CA PRO A 414 7.75 -17.98 15.69
C PRO A 414 8.42 -18.82 14.59
N SER A 415 9.24 -19.82 14.97
CA SER A 415 10.08 -20.57 14.02
C SER A 415 9.31 -21.20 12.85
N TYR A 416 8.06 -21.61 13.06
CA TYR A 416 7.24 -22.22 12.00
C TYR A 416 6.76 -21.24 10.93
N LYS A 417 6.86 -19.91 11.17
CA LYS A 417 6.53 -18.85 10.20
C LYS A 417 7.77 -18.25 9.53
N GLU A 418 8.96 -18.54 10.04
CA GLU A 418 10.20 -17.90 9.59
C GLU A 418 10.54 -18.24 8.13
N GLU A 419 10.39 -19.50 7.72
CA GLU A 419 10.66 -19.91 6.34
C GLU A 419 9.73 -19.20 5.33
N GLU A 420 8.43 -19.14 5.63
CA GLU A 420 7.44 -18.45 4.81
C GLU A 420 7.74 -16.95 4.70
N ALA A 421 8.05 -16.30 5.83
CA ALA A 421 8.43 -14.89 5.85
C ALA A 421 9.70 -14.59 5.04
N ILE A 422 10.71 -15.46 5.10
CA ILE A 422 11.94 -15.34 4.29
C ILE A 422 11.61 -15.47 2.80
N LYS A 423 10.82 -16.47 2.41
CA LYS A 423 10.39 -16.64 1.01
C LYS A 423 9.60 -15.42 0.53
N SER A 424 8.69 -14.89 1.35
CA SER A 424 7.91 -13.71 1.00
C SER A 424 8.76 -12.44 0.88
N PHE A 425 9.78 -12.27 1.73
CA PHE A 425 10.75 -11.19 1.60
C PHE A 425 11.52 -11.28 0.26
N ILE A 426 12.04 -12.46 -0.08
CA ILE A 426 12.77 -12.68 -1.34
C ILE A 426 11.85 -12.44 -2.53
N ALA A 427 10.63 -13.00 -2.49
CA ALA A 427 9.63 -12.84 -3.53
C ALA A 427 9.27 -11.36 -3.74
N PHE A 428 8.99 -10.62 -2.67
CA PHE A 428 8.66 -9.20 -2.74
C PHE A 428 9.80 -8.39 -3.34
N SER A 429 11.03 -8.60 -2.86
CA SER A 429 12.23 -7.97 -3.42
C SER A 429 12.41 -8.30 -4.91
N PHE A 430 12.23 -9.57 -5.30
CA PHE A 430 12.33 -10.00 -6.70
C PHE A 430 11.28 -9.32 -7.59
N ILE A 431 10.03 -9.22 -7.12
CA ILE A 431 8.94 -8.56 -7.84
C ILE A 431 9.29 -7.10 -8.14
N ARG A 432 9.94 -6.38 -7.22
CA ARG A 432 10.34 -4.98 -7.44
C ARG A 432 11.30 -4.81 -8.61
N TYR A 433 12.27 -5.70 -8.77
CA TYR A 433 13.15 -5.65 -9.95
C TYR A 433 12.48 -6.19 -11.22
N ALA A 434 11.56 -7.15 -11.08
CA ALA A 434 10.87 -7.75 -12.23
C ALA A 434 9.77 -6.85 -12.82
N ASP A 435 8.93 -6.23 -11.99
CA ASP A 435 7.89 -5.31 -12.46
C ASP A 435 8.46 -3.90 -12.64
N ASP A 436 8.87 -3.23 -11.55
CA ASP A 436 9.27 -1.81 -11.55
C ASP A 436 10.42 -1.50 -12.53
N PHE A 437 11.38 -2.43 -12.67
CA PHE A 437 12.47 -2.31 -13.64
C PHE A 437 12.16 -3.07 -14.94
N ALA A 438 12.23 -4.41 -14.92
CA ALA A 438 12.28 -5.19 -16.16
C ALA A 438 11.01 -5.01 -17.02
N TYR A 439 9.83 -4.99 -16.40
CA TYR A 439 8.59 -4.75 -17.11
C TYR A 439 8.37 -3.26 -17.43
N GLN A 440 8.23 -2.42 -16.41
CA GLN A 440 7.83 -1.02 -16.55
C GLN A 440 8.81 -0.20 -17.41
N SER A 441 10.12 -0.48 -17.29
CA SER A 441 11.20 0.32 -17.88
C SER A 441 11.76 -0.25 -19.20
N ASP A 442 11.48 -1.51 -19.53
CA ASP A 442 11.97 -2.14 -20.76
C ASP A 442 10.88 -2.91 -21.52
N VAL A 443 10.32 -3.97 -20.95
CA VAL A 443 9.45 -4.90 -21.69
C VAL A 443 8.10 -4.30 -22.08
N ARG A 444 7.50 -3.44 -21.26
CA ARG A 444 6.17 -2.86 -21.54
C ARG A 444 6.11 -2.14 -22.88
N ASN A 445 7.12 -1.35 -23.23
CA ASN A 445 7.17 -0.67 -24.53
C ASN A 445 7.33 -1.66 -25.70
N LYS A 446 8.01 -2.79 -25.48
CA LYS A 446 8.08 -3.88 -26.48
C LYS A 446 6.71 -4.53 -26.65
N MET A 447 5.98 -4.75 -25.56
CA MET A 447 4.61 -5.29 -25.57
C MET A 447 3.63 -4.34 -26.24
N TYR A 448 3.74 -3.02 -26.04
CA TYR A 448 2.93 -2.03 -26.77
C TYR A 448 3.14 -2.13 -28.29
N LYS A 449 4.39 -2.23 -28.75
CA LYS A 449 4.70 -2.40 -30.17
C LYS A 449 4.21 -3.73 -30.72
N TRP A 450 4.30 -4.80 -29.92
CA TRP A 450 3.74 -6.10 -30.27
C TRP A 450 2.22 -6.04 -30.42
N ALA A 451 1.52 -5.40 -29.48
CA ALA A 451 0.06 -5.24 -29.52
C ALA A 451 -0.38 -4.44 -30.76
N GLU A 452 0.30 -3.32 -31.04
CA GLU A 452 0.06 -2.52 -32.24
C GLU A 452 0.25 -3.33 -33.53
N SER A 453 1.32 -4.13 -33.60
CA SER A 453 1.62 -5.01 -34.75
C SER A 453 0.59 -6.13 -34.93
N ASN A 454 -0.14 -6.48 -33.86
CA ASN A 454 -1.23 -7.45 -33.88
C ASN A 454 -2.62 -6.79 -33.90
N HIS A 455 -2.71 -5.49 -34.19
CA HIS A 455 -3.95 -4.72 -34.25
C HIS A 455 -4.76 -4.74 -32.94
N MET A 456 -4.08 -4.84 -31.80
CA MET A 456 -4.67 -4.79 -30.46
C MET A 456 -4.42 -3.42 -29.80
N SER A 457 -5.34 -3.01 -28.93
CA SER A 457 -5.12 -1.86 -28.04
C SER A 457 -4.39 -2.32 -26.78
N LYS A 458 -3.41 -1.53 -26.30
CA LYS A 458 -2.76 -1.79 -25.00
C LYS A 458 -3.72 -1.83 -23.81
N ASP A 459 -4.91 -1.25 -23.97
CA ASP A 459 -5.98 -1.17 -22.97
C ASP A 459 -7.11 -2.19 -23.23
N ASN A 460 -6.94 -3.07 -24.23
CA ASN A 460 -7.84 -4.18 -24.53
C ASN A 460 -7.10 -5.25 -25.35
N ILE A 461 -6.50 -6.22 -24.64
CA ILE A 461 -5.66 -7.28 -25.22
C ILE A 461 -6.32 -8.65 -25.11
N ASP A 462 -6.00 -9.56 -26.04
CA ASP A 462 -6.23 -10.98 -25.80
C ASP A 462 -5.22 -11.48 -24.77
N LYS A 463 -5.70 -11.71 -23.55
CA LYS A 463 -4.84 -12.00 -22.40
C LYS A 463 -3.98 -13.26 -22.61
N LYS A 464 -4.52 -14.30 -23.23
CA LYS A 464 -3.80 -15.57 -23.42
C LYS A 464 -2.58 -15.39 -24.31
N THR A 465 -2.76 -14.83 -25.51
CA THR A 465 -1.64 -14.59 -26.43
C THR A 465 -0.67 -13.55 -25.90
N ALA A 466 -1.17 -12.54 -25.18
CA ALA A 466 -0.32 -11.54 -24.55
C ALA A 466 0.53 -12.13 -23.41
N ASP A 467 0.01 -13.05 -22.60
CA ASP A 467 0.76 -13.72 -21.52
C ASP A 467 1.87 -14.63 -22.07
N GLU A 468 1.62 -15.31 -23.20
CA GLU A 468 2.62 -16.12 -23.91
C GLU A 468 3.78 -15.25 -24.41
N GLU A 469 3.48 -14.13 -25.09
CA GLU A 469 4.51 -13.21 -25.59
C GLU A 469 5.24 -12.49 -24.44
N LEU A 470 4.50 -12.08 -23.40
CA LEU A 470 5.07 -11.46 -22.20
C LEU A 470 6.12 -12.37 -21.57
N SER A 471 5.81 -13.67 -21.44
CA SER A 471 6.75 -14.67 -20.89
C SER A 471 8.04 -14.73 -21.70
N ILE A 472 7.95 -14.76 -23.04
CA ILE A 472 9.11 -14.77 -23.94
C ILE A 472 9.95 -13.49 -23.77
N LYS A 473 9.29 -12.33 -23.68
CA LYS A 473 9.99 -11.03 -23.60
C LYS A 473 10.60 -10.76 -22.22
N MET A 474 10.01 -11.30 -21.17
CA MET A 474 10.51 -11.17 -19.79
C MET A 474 11.64 -12.15 -19.48
N GLU A 475 11.67 -13.34 -20.09
CA GLU A 475 12.61 -14.42 -19.76
C GLU A 475 14.09 -13.96 -19.69
N PRO A 476 14.64 -13.19 -20.66
CA PRO A 476 16.04 -12.76 -20.57
C PRO A 476 16.34 -11.90 -19.34
N LEU A 477 15.42 -10.98 -18.98
CA LEU A 477 15.59 -10.10 -17.82
C LEU A 477 15.34 -10.85 -16.51
N ILE A 478 14.38 -11.76 -16.48
CA ILE A 478 14.14 -12.66 -15.34
C ILE A 478 15.41 -13.46 -15.05
N ASN A 479 16.06 -14.03 -16.07
CA ASN A 479 17.29 -14.80 -15.89
C ASN A 479 18.44 -13.95 -15.36
N ILE A 480 18.56 -12.68 -15.80
CA ILE A 480 19.54 -11.73 -15.24
C ILE A 480 19.25 -11.48 -13.75
N ILE A 481 18.01 -11.18 -13.40
CA ILE A 481 17.62 -10.91 -12.00
C ILE A 481 17.84 -12.16 -11.15
N LYS A 482 17.38 -13.34 -11.59
CA LYS A 482 17.60 -14.62 -10.90
C LYS A 482 19.08 -14.86 -10.60
N GLY A 483 19.96 -14.60 -11.57
CA GLY A 483 21.40 -14.76 -11.41
C GLY A 483 22.02 -13.87 -10.33
N LYS A 484 21.33 -12.78 -9.92
CA LYS A 484 21.75 -11.91 -8.80
C LYS A 484 21.26 -12.39 -7.43
N TYR A 485 20.30 -13.32 -7.38
CA TYR A 485 19.71 -13.82 -6.14
C TYR A 485 20.20 -15.23 -5.79
N ILE A 486 20.40 -16.10 -6.79
CA ILE A 486 20.81 -17.49 -6.55
C ILE A 486 22.19 -17.52 -5.85
N GLY A 487 22.27 -18.24 -4.74
CA GLY A 487 23.47 -18.35 -3.91
C GLY A 487 23.62 -17.25 -2.85
N GLU A 488 22.83 -16.17 -2.92
CA GLU A 488 22.81 -15.15 -1.89
C GLU A 488 22.20 -15.67 -0.58
N LEU A 489 22.59 -15.03 0.53
CA LEU A 489 22.16 -15.39 1.88
C LEU A 489 21.17 -14.36 2.41
N VAL A 490 20.04 -14.85 2.91
CA VAL A 490 19.11 -14.05 3.72
C VAL A 490 19.35 -14.32 5.18
N LYS A 491 19.62 -13.26 5.94
CA LYS A 491 19.73 -13.31 7.40
C LYS A 491 18.34 -13.21 8.04
N ALA A 492 18.08 -14.07 9.01
CA ALA A 492 16.93 -14.01 9.92
C ALA A 492 17.44 -14.27 11.34
N GLY A 493 17.52 -13.19 12.14
CA GLY A 493 18.24 -13.15 13.42
C GLY A 493 19.65 -13.73 13.38
N ASN A 494 19.85 -14.88 14.04
CA ASN A 494 21.15 -15.55 14.13
C ASN A 494 21.37 -16.63 13.06
N SER A 495 20.35 -16.88 12.23
CA SER A 495 20.40 -17.87 11.16
C SER A 495 20.61 -17.19 9.81
N SER A 496 21.11 -17.94 8.83
CA SER A 496 21.17 -17.51 7.45
C SER A 496 20.75 -18.67 6.55
N VAL A 497 19.96 -18.37 5.53
CA VAL A 497 19.47 -19.35 4.57
C VAL A 497 19.86 -18.92 3.18
N GLY A 498 20.34 -19.86 2.37
CA GLY A 498 20.73 -19.61 1.00
C GLY A 498 19.55 -19.72 0.04
N ILE A 499 19.55 -18.90 -1.01
CA ILE A 499 18.57 -18.98 -2.10
C ILE A 499 19.08 -20.02 -3.11
N LYS A 500 18.34 -21.12 -3.26
CA LYS A 500 18.70 -22.21 -4.19
C LYS A 500 18.24 -21.91 -5.61
N ASP A 501 16.97 -21.51 -5.75
CA ASP A 501 16.35 -21.18 -7.03
C ASP A 501 15.13 -20.29 -6.81
N ILE A 502 14.71 -19.61 -7.88
CA ILE A 502 13.48 -18.81 -7.95
C ILE A 502 12.80 -19.14 -9.28
N GLU A 503 11.79 -20.00 -9.31
CA GLU A 503 11.00 -20.20 -10.52
C GLU A 503 10.05 -19.02 -10.71
N VAL A 504 9.89 -18.50 -11.93
CA VAL A 504 9.10 -17.27 -12.14
C VAL A 504 8.11 -17.47 -13.27
N LYS A 505 6.86 -17.13 -13.00
CA LYS A 505 5.82 -16.95 -14.02
C LYS A 505 5.40 -15.49 -14.07
N VAL A 506 5.01 -15.01 -15.24
CA VAL A 506 4.47 -13.67 -15.43
C VAL A 506 3.16 -13.75 -16.19
N ARG A 507 2.24 -12.85 -15.86
CA ARG A 507 0.97 -12.70 -16.57
C ARG A 507 0.43 -11.29 -16.39
N TYR A 508 -0.49 -10.89 -17.24
CA TYR A 508 -1.29 -9.70 -17.00
C TYR A 508 -2.35 -9.96 -15.92
N PRO A 509 -2.57 -9.06 -14.95
CA PRO A 509 -3.70 -9.22 -14.02
C PRO A 509 -5.02 -8.96 -14.74
N TRP A 510 -5.04 -7.98 -15.65
CA TRP A 510 -6.19 -7.51 -16.41
C TRP A 510 -5.95 -7.61 -17.92
N ASN A 511 -6.97 -7.38 -18.75
CA ASN A 511 -6.83 -7.24 -20.20
C ASN A 511 -6.24 -5.87 -20.62
N ARG A 512 -5.25 -5.37 -19.86
CA ARG A 512 -4.46 -4.17 -20.16
C ARG A 512 -2.97 -4.42 -19.89
N MET A 513 -2.11 -3.67 -20.58
CA MET A 513 -0.65 -3.86 -20.54
C MET A 513 0.10 -2.89 -19.59
N PHE A 514 -0.56 -2.27 -18.62
CA PHE A 514 0.12 -1.25 -17.81
C PHE A 514 1.05 -1.83 -16.74
N GLU A 515 0.66 -2.93 -16.10
CA GLU A 515 1.34 -3.66 -15.04
C GLU A 515 1.22 -5.17 -15.25
N ILE A 516 2.05 -5.95 -14.54
CA ILE A 516 2.02 -7.41 -14.59
C ILE A 516 1.94 -8.01 -13.17
N GLU A 517 1.49 -9.24 -13.09
CA GLU A 517 1.67 -10.09 -11.91
C GLU A 517 2.92 -10.95 -12.13
N VAL A 518 3.87 -10.86 -11.21
CA VAL A 518 5.08 -11.67 -11.20
C VAL A 518 4.95 -12.69 -10.08
N LEU A 519 5.02 -13.97 -10.40
CA LEU A 519 4.80 -15.09 -9.48
C LEU A 519 6.13 -15.84 -9.24
N PRO A 520 7.00 -15.35 -8.34
CA PRO A 520 8.22 -16.05 -7.96
C PRO A 520 7.92 -17.16 -6.94
N ASP A 521 8.38 -18.38 -7.22
CA ASP A 521 8.41 -19.51 -6.30
C ASP A 521 9.85 -19.74 -5.82
N VAL A 522 10.10 -19.45 -4.54
CA VAL A 522 11.43 -19.40 -3.94
C VAL A 522 11.76 -20.72 -3.26
N THR A 523 12.81 -21.37 -3.74
CA THR A 523 13.40 -22.55 -3.10
C THR A 523 14.60 -22.15 -2.25
N LEU A 524 14.55 -22.50 -0.96
CA LEU A 524 15.62 -22.24 0.00
C LEU A 524 16.54 -23.47 0.16
N GLN A 525 17.79 -23.22 0.57
CA GLN A 525 18.75 -24.24 0.95
C GLN A 525 19.33 -23.91 2.33
N ILE A 526 19.15 -24.84 3.27
CA ILE A 526 19.78 -24.77 4.60
C ILE A 526 21.28 -25.03 4.42
N GLN A 527 22.12 -24.09 4.86
CA GLN A 527 23.54 -24.38 5.03
C GLN A 527 23.72 -25.21 6.30
N ARG A 528 24.34 -26.40 6.16
CA ARG A 528 24.76 -27.25 7.27
C ARG A 528 25.99 -26.70 7.95
#